data_AF-A0A7V1Q1L4-F1
#
_entry.id   AF-A0A7V1Q1L4-F1
#
_cell.length_a   1.000
_cell.length_b   1.000
_cell.length_c   1.000
_cell.angle_alpha   90.00
_cell.angle_beta   90.00
_cell.angle_gamma   90.00
#
_symmetry.space_group_name_H-M   'P 1'
#
loop_
_entity.id
_entity.type
_entity.pdbx_description
1 polymer ?
#
loop_
_entity_poly.entity_id
_entity_poly.type
_entity_poly.pdbx_seq_one_letter_code
_entity_poly.pdbx_strand_id
1 'polypeptide(L)'
;MGLSSRSVFGLVVSVGLAGAVGAQVTLPPPAPRPEMPEYVPPSQRVDEEEPAFDPSSVEFDPIWTLDEDGKVVGPDGLAEIAALRHNPLITEDLFPIIETILEDRAKEMDTKVFVYPRKAIDALTGAIDNFDVRKEDTRNVMGEIANSLNVSEGLVSWLRDQGLITEEMSMVSFNIMQDYTKRTMDQIAASMPDADQLDLISHQSRFLVRLGLQEPLSAFGRLSRKVLELHPDVVENAAELLELKGRDFLDEVAKALKPLDDDQLKALFKEAYESLHGPVVNSADTDEKIEGKPVGDR
;
A
#
# COMPACT_ATOMS: atom_id res chain seq x y z
N MET A 1 -21.02 11.75 -37.86
CA MET A 1 -21.37 10.35 -37.58
C MET A 1 -20.08 9.70 -37.09
N GLY A 2 -19.80 9.48 -35.81
CA GLY A 2 -20.69 9.24 -34.68
C GLY A 2 -20.45 7.82 -34.17
N LEU A 3 -19.26 7.55 -33.62
CA LEU A 3 -18.92 6.29 -32.94
C LEU A 3 -18.23 6.62 -31.61
N SER A 4 -19.09 6.83 -30.62
CA SER A 4 -18.99 6.36 -29.23
C SER A 4 -17.58 6.06 -28.69
N SER A 5 -16.92 7.08 -28.13
CA SER A 5 -15.88 6.90 -27.12
C SER A 5 -16.55 6.73 -25.75
N ARG A 6 -16.76 5.48 -25.36
CA ARG A 6 -17.12 5.06 -24.00
C ARG A 6 -16.46 3.71 -23.81
N SER A 7 -15.54 3.64 -22.84
CA SER A 7 -15.00 2.45 -22.14
C SER A 7 -13.49 2.53 -21.96
N VAL A 8 -13.01 3.38 -21.05
CA VAL A 8 -11.86 3.10 -20.17
C VAL A 8 -12.00 4.01 -18.93
N PHE A 9 -12.91 3.67 -18.03
CA PHE A 9 -12.95 4.22 -16.67
C PHE A 9 -13.34 3.06 -15.77
N GLY A 10 -12.33 2.39 -15.21
CA GLY A 10 -12.51 1.17 -14.44
C GLY A 10 -11.19 0.52 -14.11
N LEU A 11 -10.30 1.24 -13.40
CA LEU A 11 -9.24 0.61 -12.60
C LEU A 11 -8.58 1.59 -11.62
N VAL A 12 -9.34 2.27 -10.77
CA VAL A 12 -8.84 2.75 -9.46
C VAL A 12 -10.04 2.67 -8.52
N VAL A 13 -9.87 2.00 -7.37
CA VAL A 13 -10.89 1.62 -6.38
C VAL A 13 -11.67 0.34 -6.74
N SER A 14 -11.04 -0.81 -6.54
CA SER A 14 -11.72 -2.11 -6.42
C SER A 14 -11.01 -2.95 -5.36
N VAL A 15 -11.05 -2.48 -4.11
CA VAL A 15 -10.95 -3.36 -2.93
C VAL A 15 -12.38 -3.48 -2.41
N GLY A 16 -12.83 -4.72 -2.26
CA GLY A 16 -14.22 -5.17 -2.37
C GLY A 16 -15.25 -4.50 -1.46
N LEU A 17 -16.41 -4.20 -2.04
CA LEU A 17 -17.68 -3.90 -1.37
C LEU A 17 -18.69 -5.00 -1.76
N ALA A 18 -19.04 -5.86 -0.81
CA ALA A 18 -20.23 -6.71 -0.80
C ALA A 18 -20.59 -6.97 0.67
N GLY A 19 -21.82 -6.86 1.19
CA GLY A 19 -23.14 -6.47 0.70
C GLY A 19 -24.08 -6.30 1.92
N ALA A 20 -25.24 -5.67 1.73
CA ALA A 20 -26.30 -5.47 2.75
C ALA A 20 -27.13 -6.77 2.98
N VAL A 21 -27.92 -7.04 4.04
CA VAL A 21 -28.94 -6.30 4.83
C VAL A 21 -29.15 -7.05 6.16
N GLY A 22 -29.57 -6.36 7.24
CA GLY A 22 -29.47 -6.83 8.64
C GLY A 22 -30.72 -7.41 9.31
N ALA A 23 -30.62 -7.65 10.63
CA ALA A 23 -31.65 -7.37 11.65
C ALA A 23 -31.09 -7.56 13.09
N GLN A 24 -31.46 -6.62 13.95
CA GLN A 24 -31.12 -6.45 15.37
C GLN A 24 -31.88 -7.45 16.28
N VAL A 25 -31.60 -7.77 17.56
CA VAL A 25 -30.48 -7.73 18.54
C VAL A 25 -31.08 -8.29 19.87
N THR A 26 -30.24 -8.95 20.70
CA THR A 26 -30.31 -9.26 22.18
C THR A 26 -31.40 -10.18 22.76
N LEU A 27 -31.20 -10.98 23.83
CA LEU A 27 -30.07 -11.48 24.64
C LEU A 27 -30.58 -12.74 25.41
N PRO A 28 -29.73 -13.75 25.73
CA PRO A 28 -30.19 -14.99 26.36
C PRO A 28 -30.09 -14.97 27.91
N PRO A 29 -30.98 -15.68 28.64
CA PRO A 29 -30.70 -16.21 29.97
C PRO A 29 -30.32 -17.71 29.93
N PRO A 30 -29.65 -18.24 30.99
CA PRO A 30 -28.73 -19.36 30.87
C PRO A 30 -29.35 -20.77 31.01
N ALA A 31 -28.57 -21.74 30.52
CA ALA A 31 -28.87 -23.15 30.24
C ALA A 31 -29.33 -24.02 31.43
N PRO A 32 -29.99 -25.14 31.10
CA PRO A 32 -29.49 -26.44 31.53
C PRO A 32 -29.46 -27.46 30.37
N ARG A 33 -28.33 -28.16 30.18
CA ARG A 33 -28.24 -29.30 29.22
C ARG A 33 -28.94 -30.52 29.80
N PRO A 34 -29.86 -31.16 29.06
CA PRO A 34 -29.60 -32.56 28.74
C PRO A 34 -30.21 -33.08 27.42
N GLU A 35 -29.74 -34.29 27.10
CA GLU A 35 -30.15 -35.26 26.06
C GLU A 35 -29.51 -35.12 24.67
N MET A 36 -28.88 -36.21 24.24
CA MET A 36 -28.14 -36.29 22.98
C MET A 36 -29.07 -36.03 21.79
N PRO A 37 -28.70 -35.13 20.88
CA PRO A 37 -29.59 -34.73 19.79
C PRO A 37 -29.77 -35.87 18.78
N GLU A 38 -31.03 -36.03 18.38
CA GLU A 38 -31.44 -36.88 17.26
C GLU A 38 -30.78 -36.40 15.96
N TYR A 39 -30.37 -37.34 15.10
CA TYR A 39 -29.65 -37.01 13.86
C TYR A 39 -30.57 -36.23 12.91
N VAL A 40 -30.22 -34.97 12.64
CA VAL A 40 -30.91 -34.11 11.67
C VAL A 40 -30.13 -34.13 10.35
N PRO A 41 -30.76 -34.51 9.21
CA PRO A 41 -30.11 -34.54 7.91
C PRO A 41 -29.74 -33.12 7.43
N PRO A 42 -28.72 -32.99 6.55
CA PRO A 42 -28.13 -31.69 6.18
C PRO A 42 -29.10 -30.62 5.67
N SER A 43 -30.23 -31.01 5.09
CA SER A 43 -31.28 -30.11 4.59
C SER A 43 -32.12 -29.44 5.69
N GLN A 44 -31.90 -29.79 6.95
CA GLN A 44 -32.63 -29.29 8.12
C GLN A 44 -31.70 -28.66 9.17
N ARG A 45 -30.40 -28.52 8.85
CA ARG A 45 -29.49 -27.71 9.68
C ARG A 45 -29.89 -26.25 9.47
N VAL A 46 -30.38 -25.62 10.53
CA VAL A 46 -30.48 -24.16 10.59
C VAL A 46 -29.04 -23.68 10.73
N ASP A 47 -28.56 -22.89 9.76
CA ASP A 47 -27.27 -22.23 9.87
C ASP A 47 -27.34 -21.29 11.09
N GLU A 48 -26.72 -21.70 12.21
CA GLU A 48 -26.43 -20.78 13.32
C GLU A 48 -25.33 -19.86 12.81
N GLU A 49 -25.72 -18.75 12.17
CA GLU A 49 -24.81 -17.67 11.80
C GLU A 49 -24.23 -17.08 13.09
N GLU A 50 -22.93 -17.30 13.33
CA GLU A 50 -22.18 -16.50 14.29
C GLU A 50 -22.35 -15.01 13.91
N PRO A 51 -22.53 -14.10 14.88
CA PRO A 51 -22.68 -12.69 14.57
C PRO A 51 -21.43 -12.21 13.82
N ALA A 52 -21.64 -11.64 12.63
CA ALA A 52 -20.57 -11.08 11.82
C ALA A 52 -19.78 -10.05 12.65
N PHE A 53 -18.46 -10.18 12.66
CA PHE A 53 -17.57 -9.26 13.37
C PHE A 53 -17.66 -7.84 12.79
N ASP A 54 -17.87 -6.85 13.65
CA ASP A 54 -17.90 -5.43 13.27
C ASP A 54 -16.60 -4.73 13.69
N PRO A 55 -15.67 -4.43 12.77
CA PRO A 55 -14.40 -3.80 13.08
C PRO A 55 -14.56 -2.36 13.60
N SER A 56 -15.71 -1.70 13.36
CA SER A 56 -15.97 -0.35 13.86
C SER A 56 -16.29 -0.30 15.35
N SER A 57 -16.59 -1.45 15.95
CA SER A 57 -16.81 -1.61 17.39
C SER A 57 -15.51 -1.70 18.20
N VAL A 58 -14.38 -1.91 17.53
CA VAL A 58 -13.06 -2.01 18.17
C VAL A 58 -12.44 -0.62 18.28
N GLU A 59 -12.22 -0.15 19.50
CA GLU A 59 -11.49 1.10 19.77
C GLU A 59 -10.00 0.93 19.47
N PHE A 60 -9.39 1.90 18.80
CA PHE A 60 -7.98 1.91 18.45
C PHE A 60 -7.38 3.32 18.57
N ASP A 61 -6.06 3.37 18.74
CA ASP A 61 -5.33 4.63 18.68
C ASP A 61 -5.11 5.03 17.21
N PRO A 62 -5.41 6.29 16.81
CA PRO A 62 -5.22 6.72 15.43
C PRO A 62 -3.73 6.71 15.04
N ILE A 63 -3.45 6.38 13.77
CA ILE A 63 -2.09 6.39 13.20
C ILE A 63 -1.67 7.76 12.65
N TRP A 64 -2.47 8.80 12.90
CA TRP A 64 -2.21 10.16 12.48
C TRP A 64 -2.21 11.10 13.69
N THR A 65 -1.46 12.18 13.55
CA THR A 65 -1.41 13.26 14.53
C THR A 65 -1.71 14.59 13.86
N LEU A 66 -1.83 15.67 14.65
CA LEU A 66 -1.92 17.03 14.12
C LEU A 66 -0.61 17.76 14.39
N ASP A 67 -0.09 18.46 13.38
CA ASP A 67 1.05 19.37 13.56
C ASP A 67 0.64 20.68 14.27
N GLU A 68 1.61 21.58 14.44
CA GLU A 68 1.41 22.89 15.08
C GLU A 68 0.37 23.77 14.37
N ASP A 69 0.15 23.55 13.07
CA ASP A 69 -0.85 24.24 12.26
C ASP A 69 -2.22 23.55 12.29
N GLY A 70 -2.35 22.43 13.01
CA GLY A 70 -3.55 21.61 13.05
C GLY A 70 -3.76 20.75 11.80
N LYS A 71 -2.71 20.49 11.02
CA LYS A 71 -2.76 19.60 9.85
C LYS A 71 -2.45 18.17 10.24
N VAL A 72 -3.21 17.25 9.67
CA VAL A 72 -3.04 15.81 9.71
C VAL A 72 -1.67 15.44 9.15
N VAL A 73 -0.85 14.84 10.00
CA VAL A 73 0.43 14.22 9.66
C VAL A 73 0.26 12.71 9.81
N GLY A 74 0.67 11.98 8.77
CA GLY A 74 0.64 10.52 8.76
C GLY A 74 1.69 9.89 9.68
N PRO A 75 1.68 8.56 9.80
CA PRO A 75 2.64 7.85 10.64
C PRO A 75 4.06 7.92 10.07
N ASP A 76 5.05 7.75 10.95
CA ASP A 76 6.43 7.50 10.55
C ASP A 76 6.53 6.12 9.88
N GLY A 77 6.93 6.09 8.62
CA GLY A 77 7.06 4.85 7.84
C GLY A 77 5.77 4.43 7.13
N LEU A 78 5.59 3.12 6.89
CA LEU A 78 4.46 2.61 6.11
C LEU A 78 3.17 2.65 6.93
N ALA A 79 2.12 3.23 6.36
CA ALA A 79 0.84 3.37 7.03
C ALA A 79 0.22 2.00 7.38
N GLU A 80 0.37 1.00 6.50
CA GLU A 80 -0.08 -0.37 6.79
C GLU A 80 0.66 -0.99 7.98
N ILE A 81 1.97 -0.74 8.13
CA ILE A 81 2.73 -1.20 9.31
C ILE A 81 2.25 -0.49 10.57
N ALA A 82 2.00 0.82 10.50
CA ALA A 82 1.46 1.58 11.62
C ALA A 82 0.07 1.05 12.02
N ALA A 83 -0.78 0.74 11.05
CA ALA A 83 -2.10 0.17 11.28
C ALA A 83 -2.06 -1.24 11.90
N LEU A 84 -1.04 -2.04 11.58
CA LEU A 84 -0.79 -3.32 12.27
C LEU A 84 -0.35 -3.08 13.71
N ARG A 85 0.56 -2.12 13.96
CA ARG A 85 1.05 -1.79 15.32
C ARG A 85 -0.04 -1.24 16.25
N HIS A 86 -0.99 -0.50 15.68
CA HIS A 86 -2.10 0.11 16.42
C HIS A 86 -3.34 -0.80 16.50
N ASN A 87 -3.28 -2.00 15.93
CA ASN A 87 -4.37 -2.95 15.99
C ASN A 87 -4.39 -3.64 17.36
N PRO A 88 -5.40 -3.41 18.22
CA PRO A 88 -5.45 -3.99 19.56
C PRO A 88 -5.63 -5.52 19.57
N LEU A 89 -5.97 -6.12 18.43
CA LEU A 89 -6.08 -7.57 18.29
C LEU A 89 -4.71 -8.22 18.00
N ILE A 90 -3.71 -7.45 17.55
CA ILE A 90 -2.36 -7.95 17.30
C ILE A 90 -1.54 -7.79 18.58
N THR A 91 -1.11 -8.92 19.16
CA THR A 91 -0.35 -8.92 20.40
C THR A 91 1.12 -8.55 20.18
N GLU A 92 1.78 -8.04 21.22
CA GLU A 92 3.22 -7.72 21.18
C GLU A 92 4.08 -8.94 20.78
N ASP A 93 3.66 -10.16 21.15
CA ASP A 93 4.37 -11.41 20.81
C ASP A 93 4.27 -11.78 19.33
N LEU A 94 3.22 -11.33 18.63
CA LEU A 94 3.02 -11.63 17.20
C LEU A 94 3.88 -10.73 16.32
N PHE A 95 4.20 -9.51 16.78
CA PHE A 95 4.90 -8.52 15.97
C PHE A 95 6.32 -8.93 15.55
N PRO A 96 7.16 -9.54 16.40
CA PRO A 96 8.48 -10.05 15.98
C PRO A 96 8.39 -11.09 14.85
N ILE A 97 7.31 -11.88 14.80
CA ILE A 97 7.05 -12.85 13.74
C ILE A 97 6.69 -12.11 12.44
N ILE A 98 5.80 -11.12 12.54
CA ILE A 98 5.46 -10.25 11.42
C ILE A 98 6.72 -9.55 10.88
N GLU A 99 7.57 -8.97 11.74
CA GLU A 99 8.79 -8.27 11.35
C GLU A 99 9.75 -9.14 10.53
N THR A 100 9.93 -10.41 10.93
CA THR A 100 10.76 -11.36 10.17
C THR A 100 10.24 -11.52 8.73
N ILE A 101 8.92 -11.53 8.55
CA ILE A 101 8.27 -11.75 7.27
C ILE A 101 8.20 -10.43 6.46
N LEU A 102 8.19 -9.29 7.13
CA LEU A 102 8.35 -7.98 6.48
C LEU A 102 9.72 -7.82 5.83
N GLU A 103 10.78 -8.49 6.32
CA GLU A 103 12.10 -8.48 5.67
C GLU A 103 12.05 -9.13 4.27
N ASP A 104 11.36 -10.27 4.14
CA ASP A 104 11.18 -10.95 2.85
C ASP A 104 10.38 -10.09 1.88
N ARG A 105 9.32 -9.44 2.36
CA ARG A 105 8.52 -8.51 1.54
C ARG A 105 9.33 -7.28 1.14
N ALA A 106 10.12 -6.73 2.05
CA ALA A 106 11.01 -5.61 1.75
C ALA A 106 12.00 -5.96 0.65
N LYS A 107 12.54 -7.19 0.64
CA LYS A 107 13.40 -7.69 -0.43
C LYS A 107 12.66 -7.83 -1.78
N GLU A 108 11.39 -8.22 -1.80
CA GLU A 108 10.58 -8.20 -3.03
C GLU A 108 10.45 -6.77 -3.58
N MET A 109 10.23 -5.79 -2.69
CA MET A 109 10.09 -4.39 -3.08
C MET A 109 11.40 -3.80 -3.58
N ASP A 110 12.52 -4.13 -2.92
CA ASP A 110 13.85 -3.79 -3.41
C ASP A 110 14.08 -4.41 -4.80
N THR A 111 13.57 -5.61 -5.03
CA THR A 111 13.62 -6.26 -6.35
C THR A 111 12.91 -5.45 -7.43
N LYS A 112 11.65 -5.07 -7.18
CA LYS A 112 10.87 -4.25 -8.12
C LYS A 112 11.55 -2.92 -8.43
N VAL A 113 12.11 -2.27 -7.41
CA VAL A 113 12.75 -0.97 -7.58
C VAL A 113 14.07 -1.06 -8.34
N PHE A 114 14.91 -2.08 -8.12
CA PHE A 114 16.13 -2.18 -8.93
C PHE A 114 15.83 -2.50 -10.40
N VAL A 115 14.73 -3.20 -10.69
CA VAL A 115 14.29 -3.48 -12.06
C VAL A 115 13.76 -2.20 -12.71
N TYR A 116 13.02 -1.36 -11.96
CA TYR A 116 12.37 -0.14 -12.45
C TYR A 116 12.74 1.15 -11.68
N PRO A 117 14.03 1.50 -11.53
CA PRO A 117 14.44 2.63 -10.68
C PRO A 117 13.94 3.96 -11.25
N ARG A 118 13.91 4.09 -12.58
CA ARG A 118 13.34 5.26 -13.28
C ARG A 118 11.89 5.52 -12.88
N LYS A 119 11.06 4.48 -12.77
CA LYS A 119 9.64 4.65 -12.44
C LYS A 119 9.45 5.19 -11.02
N ALA A 120 10.30 4.81 -10.07
CA ALA A 120 10.31 5.38 -8.73
C ALA A 120 10.76 6.86 -8.74
N ILE A 121 11.79 7.20 -9.52
CA ILE A 121 12.24 8.59 -9.70
C ILE A 121 11.15 9.44 -10.36
N ASP A 122 10.47 8.95 -11.38
CA ASP A 122 9.41 9.68 -12.08
C ASP A 122 8.21 9.92 -11.15
N ALA A 123 7.87 8.94 -10.32
CA ALA A 123 6.83 9.08 -9.29
C ALA A 123 7.13 10.25 -8.35
N LEU A 124 8.36 10.33 -7.82
CA LEU A 124 8.80 11.33 -6.85
C LEU A 124 9.13 12.70 -7.46
N THR A 125 9.58 12.75 -8.72
CA THR A 125 10.02 13.99 -9.37
C THR A 125 8.98 14.64 -10.27
N GLY A 126 7.72 14.22 -10.14
CA GLY A 126 6.59 15.00 -10.64
C GLY A 126 5.38 14.21 -11.13
N ALA A 127 5.45 12.90 -11.38
CA ALA A 127 4.28 12.18 -11.90
C ALA A 127 3.11 12.19 -10.91
N ILE A 128 3.38 11.98 -9.61
CA ILE A 128 2.36 12.07 -8.56
C ILE A 128 1.86 13.50 -8.45
N ASP A 129 2.77 14.47 -8.26
CA ASP A 129 2.37 15.85 -7.97
C ASP A 129 1.64 16.53 -9.14
N ASN A 130 1.92 16.12 -10.39
CA ASN A 130 1.25 16.62 -11.59
C ASN A 130 0.02 15.80 -12.01
N PHE A 131 -0.32 14.72 -11.29
CA PHE A 131 -1.47 13.89 -11.64
C PHE A 131 -2.76 14.73 -11.66
N ASP A 132 -3.54 14.58 -12.72
CA ASP A 132 -4.78 15.31 -12.96
C ASP A 132 -5.76 14.37 -13.65
N VAL A 133 -6.88 14.07 -13.01
CA VAL A 133 -7.84 13.08 -13.54
C VAL A 133 -8.46 13.51 -14.86
N ARG A 134 -8.32 14.76 -15.28
CA ARG A 134 -8.81 15.24 -16.57
C ARG A 134 -7.82 14.96 -17.70
N LYS A 135 -6.51 14.95 -17.41
CA LYS A 135 -5.45 14.87 -18.41
C LYS A 135 -5.07 13.42 -18.67
N GLU A 136 -5.23 12.98 -19.91
CA GLU A 136 -4.92 11.61 -20.31
C GLU A 136 -3.44 11.26 -20.12
N ASP A 137 -2.53 12.16 -20.52
CA ASP A 137 -1.09 11.92 -20.42
C ASP A 137 -0.64 11.64 -18.97
N THR A 138 -1.16 12.38 -18.00
CA THR A 138 -0.79 12.18 -16.59
C THR A 138 -1.40 10.90 -16.02
N ARG A 139 -2.60 10.50 -16.49
CA ARG A 139 -3.19 9.19 -16.16
C ARG A 139 -2.38 8.04 -16.74
N ASN A 140 -1.93 8.15 -17.98
CA ASN A 140 -1.14 7.11 -18.65
C ASN A 140 0.22 6.92 -17.96
N VAL A 141 0.93 8.01 -17.69
CA VAL A 141 2.19 7.97 -16.94
C VAL A 141 1.98 7.33 -15.57
N MET A 142 0.90 7.70 -14.86
CA MET A 142 0.61 7.10 -13.55
C MET A 142 0.28 5.62 -13.65
N GLY A 143 -0.48 5.20 -14.66
CA GLY A 143 -0.80 3.81 -14.93
C GLY A 143 0.45 2.97 -15.19
N GLU A 144 1.41 3.49 -15.96
CA GLU A 144 2.69 2.81 -16.19
C GLU A 144 3.52 2.67 -14.91
N ILE A 145 3.61 3.74 -14.11
CA ILE A 145 4.32 3.71 -12.82
C ILE A 145 3.66 2.70 -11.89
N ALA A 146 2.35 2.79 -11.72
CA ALA A 146 1.58 1.88 -10.87
C ALA A 146 1.75 0.45 -11.33
N ASN A 147 1.69 0.14 -12.63
CA ASN A 147 1.89 -1.21 -13.15
C ASN A 147 3.32 -1.73 -12.92
N SER A 148 4.34 -0.88 -13.09
CA SER A 148 5.74 -1.28 -12.95
C SER A 148 6.14 -1.51 -11.48
N LEU A 149 5.61 -0.67 -10.58
CA LEU A 149 5.88 -0.73 -9.15
C LEU A 149 4.78 -1.46 -8.38
N ASN A 150 3.82 -2.08 -9.07
CA ASN A 150 2.64 -2.65 -8.43
C ASN A 150 3.04 -3.73 -7.45
N VAL A 151 2.38 -3.76 -6.30
CA VAL A 151 2.36 -4.93 -5.43
C VAL A 151 1.03 -5.62 -5.67
N SER A 152 1.05 -6.93 -5.90
CA SER A 152 -0.16 -7.70 -6.23
C SER A 152 -1.24 -7.58 -5.17
N GLU A 153 -0.84 -7.30 -3.93
CA GLU A 153 -1.68 -7.21 -2.76
C GLU A 153 -1.08 -6.27 -1.71
N GLY A 154 -1.95 -5.58 -0.95
CA GLY A 154 -1.53 -4.77 0.20
C GLY A 154 -0.92 -5.64 1.30
N LEU A 155 -0.10 -5.03 2.15
CA LEU A 155 0.62 -5.74 3.21
C LEU A 155 -0.33 -6.49 4.15
N VAL A 156 -1.44 -5.86 4.56
CA VAL A 156 -2.39 -6.47 5.49
C VAL A 156 -3.05 -7.72 4.89
N SER A 157 -3.52 -7.64 3.63
CA SER A 157 -4.07 -8.80 2.92
C SER A 157 -3.04 -9.93 2.80
N TRP A 158 -1.81 -9.58 2.46
CA TRP A 158 -0.74 -10.56 2.30
C TRP A 158 -0.44 -11.31 3.60
N LEU A 159 -0.32 -10.60 4.73
CA LEU A 159 -0.09 -11.24 6.03
C LEU A 159 -1.23 -12.19 6.41
N ARG A 160 -2.47 -11.82 6.10
CA ARG A 160 -3.63 -12.69 6.30
C ARG A 160 -3.55 -13.93 5.41
N ASP A 161 -3.24 -13.76 4.14
CA ASP A 161 -3.15 -14.87 3.18
C ASP A 161 -1.99 -15.83 3.50
N GLN A 162 -0.94 -15.35 4.18
CA GLN A 162 0.11 -16.18 4.79
C GLN A 162 -0.32 -16.86 6.11
N GLY A 163 -1.50 -16.55 6.64
CA GLY A 163 -2.03 -17.11 7.89
C GLY A 163 -1.41 -16.53 9.16
N LEU A 164 -0.78 -15.36 9.09
CA LEU A 164 -0.11 -14.71 10.23
C LEU A 164 -1.05 -13.87 11.08
N ILE A 165 -2.06 -13.28 10.44
CA ILE A 165 -3.11 -12.53 11.11
C ILE A 165 -4.46 -13.11 10.71
N THR A 166 -5.46 -12.99 11.59
CA THR A 166 -6.82 -13.45 11.30
C THR A 166 -7.57 -12.46 10.40
N GLU A 167 -8.75 -12.86 9.92
CA GLU A 167 -9.62 -11.97 9.15
C GLU A 167 -10.04 -10.75 10.01
N GLU A 168 -10.37 -10.94 11.28
CA GLU A 168 -10.76 -9.86 12.20
C GLU A 168 -9.61 -8.88 12.41
N MET A 169 -8.38 -9.37 12.61
CA MET A 169 -7.19 -8.53 12.68
C MET A 169 -7.03 -7.74 11.38
N SER A 170 -7.16 -8.39 10.22
CA SER A 170 -7.09 -7.71 8.92
C SER A 170 -8.15 -6.61 8.79
N MET A 171 -9.41 -6.89 9.16
CA MET A 171 -10.52 -5.93 9.11
C MET A 171 -10.27 -4.72 10.02
N VAL A 172 -9.76 -4.92 11.24
CA VAL A 172 -9.42 -3.81 12.15
C VAL A 172 -8.27 -2.98 11.59
N SER A 173 -7.21 -3.60 11.05
CA SER A 173 -6.11 -2.85 10.43
C SER A 173 -6.57 -2.05 9.20
N PHE A 174 -7.51 -2.57 8.39
CA PHE A 174 -8.12 -1.79 7.32
C PHE A 174 -8.97 -0.64 7.85
N ASN A 175 -9.70 -0.83 8.95
CA ASN A 175 -10.49 0.24 9.57
C ASN A 175 -9.60 1.38 10.07
N ILE A 176 -8.45 1.06 10.70
CA ILE A 176 -7.43 2.05 11.12
C ILE A 176 -6.89 2.83 9.92
N MET A 177 -6.57 2.13 8.82
CA MET A 177 -6.13 2.77 7.57
C MET A 177 -7.20 3.65 6.94
N GLN A 178 -8.47 3.23 7.00
CA GLN A 178 -9.60 3.98 6.48
C GLN A 178 -9.82 5.27 7.27
N ASP A 179 -9.69 5.23 8.59
CA ASP A 179 -9.76 6.43 9.44
C ASP A 179 -8.70 7.47 9.02
N TYR A 180 -7.43 7.06 8.91
CA TYR A 180 -6.36 7.93 8.42
C TYR A 180 -6.65 8.49 7.03
N THR A 181 -7.02 7.62 6.09
CA THR A 181 -7.30 8.00 4.70
C THR A 181 -8.43 9.04 4.63
N LYS A 182 -9.53 8.79 5.35
CA LYS A 182 -10.68 9.68 5.42
C LYS A 182 -10.26 11.03 6.03
N ARG A 183 -9.53 11.01 7.13
CA ARG A 183 -9.09 12.23 7.82
C ARG A 183 -8.21 13.10 6.93
N THR A 184 -7.29 12.51 6.17
CA THR A 184 -6.46 13.25 5.21
C THR A 184 -7.27 13.75 4.01
N MET A 185 -8.22 12.98 3.48
CA MET A 185 -9.11 13.42 2.40
C MET A 185 -9.98 14.61 2.82
N ASP A 186 -10.53 14.58 4.04
CA ASP A 186 -11.32 15.66 4.61
C ASP A 186 -10.47 16.94 4.75
N GLN A 187 -9.22 16.80 5.19
CA GLN A 187 -8.27 17.91 5.23
C GLN A 187 -7.96 18.48 3.84
N ILE A 188 -7.72 17.63 2.85
CA ILE A 188 -7.48 18.07 1.47
C ILE A 188 -8.68 18.89 0.97
N ALA A 189 -9.90 18.40 1.19
CA ALA A 189 -11.12 19.10 0.83
C ALA A 189 -11.24 20.45 1.56
N ALA A 190 -10.98 20.47 2.87
CA ALA A 190 -11.02 21.70 3.67
C ALA A 190 -9.96 22.74 3.24
N SER A 191 -8.80 22.30 2.74
CA SER A 191 -7.75 23.19 2.24
C SER A 191 -8.06 23.82 0.88
N MET A 192 -9.12 23.35 0.19
CA MET A 192 -9.47 23.73 -1.17
C MET A 192 -10.97 24.11 -1.31
N PRO A 193 -11.48 25.10 -0.55
CA PRO A 193 -12.91 25.38 -0.44
C PRO A 193 -13.58 25.81 -1.76
N ASP A 194 -12.79 26.39 -2.67
CA ASP A 194 -13.25 26.89 -3.97
C ASP A 194 -12.92 25.96 -5.14
N ALA A 195 -12.29 24.81 -4.86
CA ALA A 195 -11.93 23.85 -5.91
C ALA A 195 -13.16 23.16 -6.47
N ASP A 196 -13.16 22.93 -7.79
CA ASP A 196 -14.20 22.10 -8.37
C ASP A 196 -14.02 20.62 -7.97
N GLN A 197 -15.04 19.81 -8.23
CA GLN A 197 -15.04 18.39 -7.86
C GLN A 197 -13.85 17.60 -8.46
N LEU A 198 -13.44 17.91 -9.69
CA LEU A 198 -12.38 17.18 -10.38
C LEU A 198 -10.98 17.62 -9.92
N ASP A 199 -10.82 18.88 -9.48
CA ASP A 199 -9.61 19.33 -8.80
C ASP A 199 -9.46 18.63 -7.45
N LEU A 200 -10.54 18.56 -6.68
CA LEU A 200 -10.56 17.83 -5.41
C LEU A 200 -10.22 16.35 -5.61
N ILE A 201 -10.85 15.69 -6.59
CA ILE A 201 -10.56 14.29 -6.94
C ILE A 201 -9.09 14.14 -7.34
N SER A 202 -8.53 15.07 -8.12
CA SER A 202 -7.12 15.01 -8.51
C SER A 202 -6.21 15.05 -7.28
N HIS A 203 -6.42 15.99 -6.35
CA HIS A 203 -5.62 16.08 -5.13
C HIS A 203 -5.78 14.86 -4.22
N GLN A 204 -7.00 14.35 -4.03
CA GLN A 204 -7.24 13.11 -3.27
C GLN A 204 -6.60 11.90 -3.93
N SER A 205 -6.61 11.83 -5.26
CA SER A 205 -5.96 10.75 -6.02
C SER A 205 -4.44 10.79 -5.87
N ARG A 206 -3.82 11.97 -5.84
CA ARG A 206 -2.37 12.10 -5.57
C ARG A 206 -2.00 11.51 -4.23
N PHE A 207 -2.81 11.77 -3.20
CA PHE A 207 -2.64 11.19 -1.88
C PHE A 207 -2.80 9.66 -1.92
N LEU A 208 -3.88 9.14 -2.51
CA LEU A 208 -4.12 7.70 -2.61
C LEU A 208 -3.04 6.96 -3.39
N VAL A 209 -2.57 7.53 -4.50
CA VAL A 209 -1.46 6.97 -5.29
C VAL A 209 -0.18 6.94 -4.46
N ARG A 210 0.15 8.02 -3.75
CA ARG A 210 1.33 8.07 -2.88
C ARG A 210 1.23 7.05 -1.75
N LEU A 211 0.04 6.84 -1.19
CA LEU A 211 -0.22 5.80 -0.20
C LEU A 211 -0.06 4.40 -0.78
N GLY A 212 -0.59 4.12 -1.98
CA GLY A 212 -0.46 2.83 -2.65
C GLY A 212 0.97 2.52 -3.12
N LEU A 213 1.76 3.54 -3.43
CA LEU A 213 3.17 3.40 -3.80
C LEU A 213 4.13 3.52 -2.60
N GLN A 214 3.61 3.62 -1.37
CA GLN A 214 4.45 3.92 -0.21
C GLN A 214 5.53 2.85 0.02
N GLU A 215 5.18 1.59 -0.18
CA GLU A 215 6.08 0.46 -0.01
C GLU A 215 7.23 0.44 -1.04
N PRO A 216 6.97 0.46 -2.37
CA PRO A 216 8.05 0.55 -3.36
C PRO A 216 8.85 1.85 -3.25
N LEU A 217 8.24 2.97 -2.85
CA LEU A 217 9.00 4.22 -2.62
C LEU A 217 9.91 4.13 -1.38
N SER A 218 9.51 3.39 -0.36
CA SER A 218 10.38 3.07 0.79
C SER A 218 11.58 2.20 0.37
N ALA A 219 11.35 1.21 -0.49
CA ALA A 219 12.42 0.42 -1.11
C ALA A 219 13.38 1.28 -1.96
N PHE A 220 12.84 2.23 -2.73
CA PHE A 220 13.65 3.22 -3.44
C PHE A 220 14.53 4.04 -2.49
N GLY A 221 14.01 4.46 -1.35
CA GLY A 221 14.83 5.13 -0.33
C GLY A 221 15.99 4.25 0.15
N ARG A 222 15.71 3.00 0.55
CA ARG A 222 16.76 2.07 1.03
C ARG A 222 17.84 1.84 -0.03
N LEU A 223 17.45 1.52 -1.26
CA LEU A 223 18.40 1.29 -2.34
C LEU A 223 19.16 2.55 -2.74
N SER A 224 18.50 3.71 -2.84
CA SER A 224 19.16 4.98 -3.17
C SER A 224 20.20 5.37 -2.12
N ARG A 225 19.89 5.16 -0.83
CA ARG A 225 20.86 5.36 0.25
C ARG A 225 22.08 4.47 0.04
N LYS A 226 21.85 3.20 -0.31
CA LYS A 226 22.93 2.27 -0.57
C LYS A 226 23.75 2.63 -1.82
N VAL A 227 23.10 3.13 -2.87
CA VAL A 227 23.77 3.69 -4.06
C VAL A 227 24.72 4.82 -3.66
N LEU A 228 24.25 5.79 -2.87
CA LEU A 228 25.08 6.92 -2.44
C LEU A 228 26.23 6.50 -1.50
N GLU A 229 26.03 5.47 -0.68
CA GLU A 229 27.10 4.91 0.17
C GLU A 229 28.21 4.23 -0.65
N LEU A 230 27.83 3.50 -1.72
CA LEU A 230 28.76 2.76 -2.57
C LEU A 230 29.43 3.67 -3.62
N HIS A 231 28.69 4.66 -4.12
CA HIS A 231 29.09 5.54 -5.22
C HIS A 231 28.89 7.02 -4.84
N PRO A 232 29.63 7.54 -3.84
CA PRO A 232 29.43 8.90 -3.34
C PRO A 232 29.75 9.99 -4.38
N ASP A 233 30.46 9.65 -5.45
CA ASP A 233 30.80 10.54 -6.57
C ASP A 233 29.72 10.63 -7.65
N VAL A 234 28.68 9.79 -7.59
CA VAL A 234 27.57 9.82 -8.55
C VAL A 234 26.71 11.08 -8.42
N VAL A 235 26.73 11.71 -7.24
CA VAL A 235 26.00 12.94 -6.92
C VAL A 235 26.91 13.85 -6.10
N GLU A 236 27.09 15.11 -6.52
CA GLU A 236 28.02 16.07 -5.89
C GLU A 236 27.76 16.28 -4.39
N ASN A 237 26.50 16.26 -3.96
CA ASN A 237 26.08 16.48 -2.57
C ASN A 237 25.64 15.18 -1.84
N ALA A 238 26.20 14.02 -2.20
CA ALA A 238 25.81 12.73 -1.61
C ALA A 238 25.85 12.72 -0.06
N ALA A 239 26.87 13.32 0.55
CA ALA A 239 26.98 13.38 2.01
C ALA A 239 25.82 14.16 2.68
N GLU A 240 25.40 15.27 2.07
CA GLU A 240 24.28 16.08 2.58
C GLU A 240 22.96 15.32 2.42
N LEU A 241 22.76 14.64 1.29
CA LEU A 241 21.59 13.80 1.06
C LEU A 241 21.47 12.68 2.09
N LEU A 242 22.58 12.04 2.47
CA LEU A 242 22.59 10.96 3.45
C LEU A 242 22.15 11.41 4.86
N GLU A 243 22.27 12.69 5.20
CA GLU A 243 21.78 13.24 6.47
C GLU A 243 20.25 13.46 6.49
N LEU A 244 19.62 13.55 5.31
CA LEU A 244 18.17 13.68 5.21
C LEU A 244 17.46 12.39 5.64
N LYS A 245 16.21 12.54 6.08
CA LYS A 245 15.36 11.43 6.55
C LYS A 245 13.99 11.48 5.90
N GLY A 246 13.31 10.33 5.92
CA GLY A 246 11.92 10.21 5.48
C GLY A 246 11.69 10.75 4.07
N ARG A 247 10.67 11.61 3.93
CA ARG A 247 10.24 12.15 2.65
C ARG A 247 11.25 13.11 2.03
N ASP A 248 11.92 13.93 2.84
CA ASP A 248 12.91 14.89 2.34
C ASP A 248 14.06 14.18 1.65
N PHE A 249 14.52 13.06 2.23
CA PHE A 249 15.51 12.21 1.58
C PHE A 249 15.01 11.65 0.24
N LEU A 250 13.79 11.09 0.19
CA LEU A 250 13.21 10.52 -1.02
C LEU A 250 13.10 11.56 -2.14
N ASP A 251 12.55 12.73 -1.83
CA ASP A 251 12.28 13.78 -2.81
C ASP A 251 13.60 14.36 -3.35
N GLU A 252 14.61 14.59 -2.48
CA GLU A 252 15.90 15.14 -2.91
C GLU A 252 16.79 14.11 -3.63
N VAL A 253 16.84 12.85 -3.17
CA VAL A 253 17.64 11.82 -3.84
C VAL A 253 17.07 11.47 -5.21
N ALA A 254 15.75 11.47 -5.37
CA ALA A 254 15.12 11.25 -6.67
C ALA A 254 15.49 12.37 -7.67
N LYS A 255 15.51 13.64 -7.22
CA LYS A 255 15.96 14.77 -8.06
C LYS A 255 17.43 14.63 -8.44
N ALA A 256 18.28 14.24 -7.49
CA ALA A 256 19.71 14.10 -7.70
C ALA A 256 20.07 12.96 -8.68
N LEU A 257 19.36 11.83 -8.59
CA LEU A 257 19.58 10.67 -9.48
C LEU A 257 18.90 10.81 -10.84
N LYS A 258 17.92 11.72 -10.99
CA LYS A 258 17.16 11.94 -12.24
C LYS A 258 18.02 12.14 -13.50
N PRO A 259 19.15 12.88 -13.48
CA PRO A 259 19.96 13.13 -14.67
C PRO A 259 20.70 11.90 -15.23
N LEU A 260 20.89 10.86 -14.42
CA LEU A 260 21.52 9.61 -14.87
C LEU A 260 20.64 8.93 -15.91
N ASP A 261 21.23 8.20 -16.85
CA ASP A 261 20.46 7.42 -17.82
C ASP A 261 19.94 6.10 -17.21
N ASP A 262 19.05 5.41 -17.92
CA ASP A 262 18.39 4.21 -17.42
C ASP A 262 19.34 3.02 -17.22
N ASP A 263 20.41 2.92 -18.02
CA ASP A 263 21.39 1.84 -17.91
C ASP A 263 22.29 2.05 -16.69
N GLN A 264 22.71 3.31 -16.45
CA GLN A 264 23.43 3.71 -15.25
C GLN A 264 22.60 3.45 -13.99
N LEU A 265 21.32 3.88 -13.98
CA LEU A 265 20.44 3.65 -12.84
C LEU A 265 20.27 2.16 -12.54
N LYS A 266 20.02 1.32 -13.56
CA LYS A 266 19.88 -0.12 -13.37
C LYS A 266 21.16 -0.75 -12.81
N ALA A 267 22.33 -0.37 -13.31
CA ALA A 267 23.60 -0.88 -12.82
C ALA A 267 23.82 -0.53 -11.34
N LEU A 268 23.63 0.74 -10.98
CA LEU A 268 23.80 1.24 -9.61
C LEU A 268 22.82 0.58 -8.63
N PHE A 269 21.53 0.54 -8.98
CA PHE A 269 20.51 -0.05 -8.10
C PHE A 269 20.67 -1.57 -7.98
N LYS A 270 21.12 -2.25 -9.03
CA LYS A 270 21.45 -3.68 -8.96
C LYS A 270 22.61 -3.93 -8.00
N GLU A 271 23.68 -3.16 -8.09
CA GLU A 271 24.82 -3.31 -7.16
C GLU A 271 24.42 -3.02 -5.71
N ALA A 272 23.62 -1.96 -5.50
CA ALA A 272 23.04 -1.65 -4.20
C ALA A 272 22.19 -2.81 -3.64
N TYR A 273 21.33 -3.40 -4.48
CA TYR A 273 20.55 -4.59 -4.13
C TYR A 273 21.47 -5.76 -3.75
N GLU A 274 22.48 -6.07 -4.57
CA GLU A 274 23.39 -7.18 -4.35
C GLU A 274 24.25 -7.00 -3.08
N SER A 275 24.58 -5.76 -2.73
CA SER A 275 25.26 -5.44 -1.48
C SER A 275 24.39 -5.68 -0.24
N LEU A 276 23.07 -5.55 -0.34
CA LEU A 276 22.15 -5.78 0.79
C LEU A 276 21.75 -7.26 0.90
N HIS A 277 21.49 -7.90 -0.24
CA HIS A 277 20.79 -9.18 -0.31
C HIS A 277 21.65 -10.34 -0.82
N GLY A 278 22.88 -10.08 -1.24
CA GLY A 278 23.74 -11.01 -1.95
C GLY A 278 23.48 -11.01 -3.47
N PRO A 279 24.30 -11.74 -4.25
CA PRO A 279 24.23 -11.73 -5.71
C PRO A 279 22.88 -12.26 -6.21
N VAL A 280 22.35 -11.62 -7.25
CA VAL A 280 21.17 -12.15 -7.96
C VAL A 280 21.61 -13.41 -8.70
N VAL A 281 21.23 -14.57 -8.18
CA VAL A 281 21.44 -15.83 -8.90
C VAL A 281 20.51 -15.80 -10.11
N ASN A 282 21.08 -15.60 -11.30
CA ASN A 282 20.37 -15.75 -12.57
C ASN A 282 19.85 -17.19 -12.68
N SER A 283 18.69 -17.49 -12.10
CA SER A 283 17.83 -18.51 -12.67
C SER A 283 17.30 -17.90 -13.96
N ALA A 284 17.56 -18.52 -15.10
CA ALA A 284 17.11 -18.07 -16.42
C ALA A 284 15.58 -18.06 -16.62
N ASP A 285 14.80 -17.95 -15.54
CA ASP A 285 13.33 -18.09 -15.44
C ASP A 285 12.63 -16.81 -14.92
N THR A 286 13.35 -15.77 -14.51
CA THR A 286 12.74 -14.57 -13.89
C THR A 286 12.21 -13.55 -14.89
N ASP A 287 12.76 -13.49 -16.10
CA ASP A 287 12.25 -12.61 -17.16
C ASP A 287 10.91 -13.12 -17.73
N GLU A 288 10.63 -14.43 -17.65
CA GLU A 288 9.37 -15.02 -18.16
C GLU A 288 8.20 -15.00 -17.15
N LYS A 289 8.44 -14.71 -15.86
CA LYS A 289 7.37 -14.72 -14.84
C LYS A 289 6.81 -13.35 -14.49
N ILE A 290 7.40 -12.26 -15.00
CA ILE A 290 6.91 -10.89 -14.77
C ILE A 290 5.99 -10.44 -15.91
N GLU A 291 5.99 -11.12 -17.07
CA GLU A 291 4.95 -10.93 -18.08
C GLU A 291 3.65 -11.61 -17.63
N GLY A 292 2.68 -10.79 -17.24
CA GLY A 292 1.41 -11.21 -16.66
C GLY A 292 0.72 -12.33 -17.45
N LYS A 293 0.34 -13.40 -16.74
CA LYS A 293 -0.66 -14.33 -17.27
C LYS A 293 -1.93 -13.53 -17.59
N PRO A 294 -2.49 -13.67 -18.80
CA PRO A 294 -3.76 -13.04 -19.12
C PRO A 294 -4.83 -13.58 -18.16
N VAL A 295 -5.54 -12.66 -17.51
CA VAL A 295 -6.73 -12.96 -16.72
C VAL A 295 -7.73 -13.62 -17.65
N GLY A 296 -7.89 -14.93 -17.51
CA GLY A 296 -8.83 -15.72 -18.28
C GLY A 296 -10.25 -15.37 -17.87
N ASP A 297 -11.08 -15.10 -18.88
CA ASP A 297 -12.53 -14.98 -18.78
C ASP A 297 -13.13 -16.10 -17.91
N ARG A 298 -13.83 -15.70 -16.85
CA ARG A 298 -14.90 -16.47 -16.21
C ARG A 298 -16.03 -15.53 -15.85
#